data_AF-A0A411WII8-F1
#
_entry.id   AF-A0A411WII8-F1
#
_cell.length_a   1.000
_cell.length_b   1.000
_cell.length_c   1.000
_cell.angle_alpha   90.00
_cell.angle_beta   90.00
_cell.angle_gamma   90.00
#
_symmetry.space_group_name_H-M   'P 1'
#
loop_
_entity.id
_entity.type
_entity.pdbx_description
1 polymer ?
#
loop_
_entity_poly.entity_id
_entity_poly.type
_entity_poly.pdbx_seq_one_letter_code
_entity_poly.pdbx_strand_id
1 'polypeptide(L)'
;MRTSNLLKTLLPPVSYEPNGERLSVEINAQSAVLDAVEQSAQQVADAVTPFLSGSLIADWERVYAVPVRAGATYQERLSNVLAKMAETGGVSIPYFIQLAATMGYTITIDELQPFRTGINRCGDMLYTADIIWVWRVNIMNAKTPIYQFRVGVSTAGERLLTFGDDIIETVFNDLKPAETLCVFAYHDLSPIDLTTPGLDPRVIYQCDSEHACYGQDGKIYYAAPNEWPVEYQNGTLIGRHEPEPESINLIELSNGVGSGGWQVFNSAAYDPKYTVEVIHGDTPAGIDDYVRVTMVIRDTNDPSPTVARCGIESGGVTGHLSCSYFYKNGISDQLRNQINDIDTTDIPLSTEWIRYVSSINYTSGDYRFIDLPSQPGLSGVFDAWNVQINIGSATSPIKTTGIIKKRTQANVFIPTTGATGCQILYSNGEYDEYSFSEGEFFQLPHSTRDWGVRYAQKIVYITNW
;
A
#
# COMPACT_ATOMS: atom_id res chain seq x y z
N MET A 1 41.39 4.01 42.70
CA MET A 1 42.60 3.58 43.45
C MET A 1 42.12 3.05 44.78
N ARG A 2 42.61 1.93 45.32
CA ARG A 2 42.15 1.43 46.64
C ARG A 2 42.70 2.31 47.77
N THR A 3 41.86 2.77 48.68
CA THR A 3 42.22 3.69 49.78
C THR A 3 43.31 3.13 50.69
N SER A 4 43.38 1.81 50.84
CA SER A 4 44.46 1.13 51.57
C SER A 4 45.87 1.42 51.03
N ASN A 5 46.03 1.55 49.71
CA ASN A 5 47.32 1.89 49.11
C ASN A 5 47.71 3.36 49.40
N LEU A 6 46.71 4.24 49.46
CA LEU A 6 46.91 5.66 49.71
C LEU A 6 47.29 5.90 51.18
N LEU A 7 46.63 5.21 52.11
CA LEU A 7 47.01 5.23 53.53
C LEU A 7 48.45 4.75 53.77
N LYS A 8 48.89 3.69 53.06
CA LYS A 8 50.28 3.22 53.14
C LYS A 8 51.29 4.27 52.69
N THR A 9 50.96 5.08 51.68
CA THR A 9 51.84 6.15 51.19
C THR A 9 51.92 7.37 52.12
N LEU A 10 50.94 7.54 53.02
CA LEU A 10 50.91 8.65 53.97
C LEU A 10 51.72 8.37 55.25
N LEU A 11 52.23 7.15 55.44
CA LEU A 11 53.06 6.80 56.58
C LEU A 11 54.47 7.41 56.47
N PRO A 12 55.06 7.88 57.58
CA PRO A 12 56.45 8.33 57.58
C PRO A 12 57.41 7.21 57.11
N PRO A 13 58.26 7.47 56.11
CA PRO A 13 58.99 6.41 55.38
C PRO A 13 60.04 5.65 56.20
N VAL A 14 60.44 6.16 57.37
CA VAL A 14 61.51 5.57 58.21
C VAL A 14 61.00 5.07 59.56
N SER A 15 59.75 5.36 59.94
CA SER A 15 59.23 5.09 61.28
C SER A 15 58.36 3.83 61.39
N TYR A 16 57.87 3.32 60.27
CA TYR A 16 56.95 2.17 60.22
C TYR A 16 57.36 1.19 59.13
N GLU A 17 57.12 -0.10 59.36
CA GLU A 17 57.22 -1.13 58.32
C GLU A 17 55.86 -1.22 57.58
N PRO A 18 55.74 -0.73 56.33
CA PRO A 18 54.44 -0.56 55.66
C PRO A 18 53.68 -1.88 55.37
N ASN A 19 54.39 -3.02 55.45
CA ASN A 19 53.86 -4.36 55.23
C ASN A 19 53.79 -5.20 56.52
N GLY A 20 54.01 -4.59 57.69
CA GLY A 20 53.86 -5.28 58.96
C GLY A 20 52.44 -5.82 59.15
N GLU A 21 52.31 -7.01 59.72
CA GLU A 21 51.03 -7.74 59.84
C GLU A 21 49.97 -6.93 60.60
N ARG A 22 50.31 -6.45 61.81
CA ARG A 22 49.40 -5.65 62.66
C ARG A 22 49.00 -4.32 62.01
N LEU A 23 49.95 -3.65 61.36
CA LEU A 23 49.70 -2.38 60.69
C LEU A 23 48.82 -2.57 59.45
N SER A 24 49.01 -3.66 58.72
CA SER A 24 48.18 -4.00 57.56
C SER A 24 46.73 -4.29 57.95
N VAL A 25 46.51 -4.97 59.08
CA VAL A 25 45.16 -5.20 59.62
C VAL A 25 44.47 -3.87 59.96
N GLU A 26 45.17 -2.98 60.65
CA GLU A 26 44.66 -1.65 61.01
C GLU A 26 44.34 -0.79 59.77
N ILE A 27 45.27 -0.72 58.81
CA ILE A 27 45.08 0.01 57.55
C ILE A 27 43.89 -0.55 56.76
N ASN A 28 43.72 -1.87 56.71
CA ASN A 28 42.61 -2.48 56.01
C ASN A 28 41.26 -2.13 56.68
N ALA A 29 41.21 -2.16 58.02
CA ALA A 29 40.02 -1.77 58.77
C ALA A 29 39.67 -0.29 58.54
N GLN A 30 40.65 0.60 58.62
CA GLN A 30 40.47 2.04 58.36
C GLN A 30 40.08 2.30 56.89
N SER A 31 40.72 1.63 55.93
CA SER A 31 40.38 1.79 54.52
C SER A 31 38.97 1.32 54.21
N ALA A 32 38.49 0.25 54.85
CA ALA A 32 37.12 -0.22 54.66
C ALA A 32 36.09 0.82 55.11
N VAL A 33 36.35 1.50 56.23
CA VAL A 33 35.50 2.60 56.72
C VAL A 33 35.56 3.79 55.76
N LEU A 34 36.75 4.18 55.31
CA LEU A 34 36.90 5.32 54.38
C LEU A 34 36.28 5.05 53.01
N ASP A 35 36.46 3.84 52.46
CA ASP A 35 35.84 3.42 51.20
C ASP A 35 34.30 3.43 51.32
N ALA A 36 33.75 2.98 52.46
CA ALA A 36 32.32 3.02 52.72
C ALA A 36 31.79 4.48 52.82
N VAL A 37 32.55 5.37 53.45
CA VAL A 37 32.21 6.80 53.52
C VAL A 37 32.28 7.45 52.14
N GLU A 38 33.31 7.16 51.35
CA GLU A 38 33.44 7.67 49.97
C GLU A 38 32.29 7.18 49.09
N GLN A 39 31.94 5.90 49.16
CA GLN A 39 30.80 5.35 48.43
C GLN A 39 29.48 6.01 48.86
N SER A 40 29.28 6.21 50.16
CA SER A 40 28.08 6.89 50.68
C SER A 40 28.04 8.36 50.23
N ALA A 41 29.17 9.05 50.22
CA ALA A 41 29.26 10.43 49.74
C ALA A 41 28.94 10.52 48.24
N GLN A 42 29.43 9.58 47.44
CA GLN A 42 29.14 9.51 46.02
C GLN A 42 27.65 9.22 45.77
N GLN A 43 27.02 8.31 46.52
CA GLN A 43 25.58 8.06 46.41
C GLN A 43 24.75 9.31 46.69
N VAL A 44 25.13 10.11 47.69
CA VAL A 44 24.46 11.38 47.99
C VAL A 44 24.70 12.42 46.88
N ALA A 45 25.92 12.49 46.34
CA ALA A 45 26.24 13.39 45.24
C ALA A 45 25.46 13.03 43.96
N ASP A 46 25.36 11.74 43.64
CA ASP A 46 24.61 11.22 42.50
C ASP A 46 23.10 11.48 42.65
N ALA A 47 22.59 11.42 43.89
CA ALA A 47 21.19 11.67 44.21
C ALA A 47 20.72 13.13 44.13
N VAL A 48 21.64 14.07 43.89
CA VAL A 48 21.30 15.47 43.56
C VAL A 48 20.44 15.55 42.29
N THR A 49 20.47 14.53 41.42
CA THR A 49 19.57 14.41 40.28
C THR A 49 18.75 13.12 40.37
N PRO A 50 17.50 13.09 39.87
CA PRO A 50 16.69 11.88 39.90
C PRO A 50 17.31 10.76 39.05
N PHE A 51 18.04 11.10 37.98
CA PHE A 51 18.65 10.16 37.03
C PHE A 51 19.62 9.16 37.69
N LEU A 52 20.40 9.61 38.68
CA LEU A 52 21.42 8.81 39.36
C LEU A 52 21.07 8.56 40.84
N SER A 53 19.81 8.81 41.24
CA SER A 53 19.40 8.78 42.66
C SER A 53 19.40 7.40 43.33
N GLY A 54 19.32 6.31 42.58
CA GLY A 54 19.46 4.96 43.10
C GLY A 54 18.54 4.69 44.30
N SER A 55 19.10 4.29 45.44
CA SER A 55 18.32 4.03 46.66
C SER A 55 17.64 5.27 47.25
N LEU A 56 18.06 6.48 46.86
CA LEU A 56 17.55 7.76 47.36
C LEU A 56 16.40 8.33 46.52
N ILE A 57 15.88 7.58 45.53
CA ILE A 57 14.72 7.99 44.73
C ILE A 57 13.45 8.28 45.56
N ALA A 58 13.33 7.65 46.74
CA ALA A 58 12.21 7.88 47.65
C ALA A 58 12.08 9.34 48.12
N ASP A 59 13.19 10.07 48.21
CA ASP A 59 13.16 11.50 48.53
C ASP A 59 12.54 12.33 47.41
N TRP A 60 12.80 11.98 46.15
CA TRP A 60 12.19 12.64 45.00
C TRP A 60 10.69 12.37 44.91
N GLU A 61 10.26 11.13 45.15
CA GLU A 61 8.83 10.78 45.21
C GLU A 61 8.10 11.55 46.30
N ARG A 62 8.75 11.73 47.47
CA ARG A 62 8.23 12.57 48.56
C ARG A 62 8.15 14.03 48.16
N VAL A 63 9.18 14.59 47.53
CA VAL A 63 9.22 16.01 47.11
C VAL A 63 8.15 16.30 46.05
N TYR A 64 7.96 15.40 45.10
CA TYR A 64 6.99 15.54 44.01
C TYR A 64 5.61 14.96 44.34
N ALA A 65 5.40 14.47 45.57
CA ALA A 65 4.16 13.85 46.01
C ALA A 65 3.64 12.73 45.06
N VAL A 66 4.56 11.92 44.53
CA VAL A 66 4.26 10.83 43.60
C VAL A 66 3.80 9.61 44.40
N PRO A 67 2.57 9.10 44.21
CA PRO A 67 2.12 7.89 44.89
C PRO A 67 2.86 6.66 44.36
N VAL A 68 3.41 5.84 45.25
CA VAL A 68 4.17 4.64 44.90
C VAL A 68 3.27 3.40 45.00
N ARG A 69 3.10 2.69 43.88
CA ARG A 69 2.37 1.41 43.84
C ARG A 69 3.20 0.31 44.51
N ALA A 70 2.54 -0.56 45.29
CA ALA A 70 3.19 -1.74 45.86
C ALA A 70 3.75 -2.64 44.75
N GLY A 71 5.06 -2.91 44.77
CA GLY A 71 5.75 -3.70 43.74
C GLY A 71 6.18 -2.92 42.49
N ALA A 72 6.07 -1.59 42.48
CA ALA A 72 6.56 -0.75 41.38
C ALA A 72 8.09 -0.90 41.20
N THR A 73 8.52 -0.95 39.94
CA THR A 73 9.94 -1.09 39.62
C THR A 73 10.67 0.24 39.72
N TYR A 74 12.01 0.21 39.83
CA TYR A 74 12.80 1.44 39.92
C TYR A 74 12.56 2.35 38.70
N GLN A 75 12.41 1.77 37.51
CA GLN A 75 12.14 2.51 36.28
C GLN A 75 10.75 3.16 36.30
N GLU A 76 9.72 2.44 36.72
CA GLU A 76 8.36 3.00 36.90
C GLU A 76 8.40 4.19 37.87
N ARG A 77 9.08 4.03 39.01
CA ARG A 77 9.27 5.06 40.03
C ARG A 77 10.00 6.30 39.47
N LEU A 78 11.11 6.10 38.75
CA LEU A 78 11.88 7.17 38.12
C LEU A 78 11.07 7.88 37.04
N SER A 79 10.35 7.14 36.20
CA SER A 79 9.48 7.69 35.17
C SER A 79 8.37 8.55 35.78
N ASN A 80 7.75 8.12 36.88
CA ASN A 80 6.69 8.88 37.54
C ASN A 80 7.24 10.18 38.17
N VAL A 81 8.42 10.13 38.78
CA VAL A 81 9.13 11.32 39.28
C VAL A 81 9.48 12.28 38.14
N LEU A 82 10.04 11.77 37.05
CA LEU A 82 10.39 12.58 35.87
C LEU A 82 9.15 13.16 35.19
N ALA A 83 8.05 12.40 35.10
CA ALA A 83 6.77 12.86 34.59
C ALA A 83 6.21 13.98 35.47
N LYS A 84 6.23 13.83 36.80
CA LYS A 84 5.81 14.87 37.74
C LYS A 84 6.70 16.12 37.70
N MET A 85 7.99 15.93 37.47
CA MET A 85 8.94 17.03 37.26
C MET A 85 8.66 17.75 35.92
N ALA A 86 8.25 17.00 34.90
CA ALA A 86 7.83 17.50 33.60
C ALA A 86 6.40 18.10 33.60
N GLU A 87 5.56 17.80 34.60
CA GLU A 87 4.25 18.46 34.81
C GLU A 87 4.40 19.95 35.08
N THR A 88 5.59 20.43 35.47
CA THR A 88 5.87 21.86 35.52
C THR A 88 5.82 22.53 34.12
N GLY A 89 5.59 21.76 33.06
CA GLY A 89 4.79 22.11 31.88
C GLY A 89 5.43 23.04 30.86
N GLY A 90 5.80 22.49 29.69
CA GLY A 90 5.97 23.30 28.48
C GLY A 90 4.64 23.41 27.75
N VAL A 91 4.17 24.62 27.43
CA VAL A 91 2.93 24.84 26.64
C VAL A 91 3.24 24.90 25.13
N SER A 92 4.36 24.33 24.69
CA SER A 92 4.82 24.44 23.31
C SER A 92 4.46 23.20 22.49
N ILE A 93 4.18 23.38 21.20
CA ILE A 93 3.95 22.26 20.27
C ILE A 93 5.08 21.21 20.33
N PRO A 94 6.38 21.58 20.33
CA PRO A 94 7.47 20.60 20.45
C PRO A 94 7.43 19.78 21.74
N TYR A 95 6.98 20.35 22.86
CA TYR A 95 6.85 19.62 24.12
C TYR A 95 5.79 18.51 24.00
N PHE A 96 4.61 18.83 23.49
CA PHE A 96 3.55 17.83 23.31
C PHE A 96 3.90 16.76 22.27
N ILE A 97 4.60 17.12 21.19
CA ILE A 97 5.12 16.14 20.21
C ILE A 97 6.12 15.19 20.88
N GLN A 98 7.07 15.70 21.66
CA GLN A 98 8.03 14.85 22.39
C GLN A 98 7.32 13.96 23.43
N LEU A 99 6.35 14.51 24.15
CA LEU A 99 5.56 13.77 25.14
C LEU A 99 4.82 12.59 24.49
N ALA A 100 4.13 12.82 23.37
CA ALA A 100 3.49 11.77 22.60
C ALA A 100 4.49 10.71 22.10
N ALA A 101 5.67 11.14 21.62
CA ALA A 101 6.72 10.23 21.18
C ALA A 101 7.24 9.32 22.31
N THR A 102 7.35 9.82 23.55
CA THR A 102 7.72 8.96 24.71
C THR A 102 6.67 7.90 25.03
N MET A 103 5.41 8.16 24.70
CA MET A 103 4.31 7.20 24.84
C MET A 103 4.18 6.27 23.62
N GLY A 104 4.99 6.47 22.57
CA GLY A 104 4.97 5.66 21.35
C GLY A 104 4.00 6.13 20.27
N TYR A 105 3.47 7.35 20.39
CA TYR A 105 2.63 7.96 19.36
C TYR A 105 3.43 8.91 18.47
N THR A 106 3.16 8.86 17.16
CA THR A 106 3.64 9.86 16.21
C THR A 106 2.50 10.83 15.94
N ILE A 107 2.70 12.12 16.24
CA ILE A 107 1.65 13.14 16.13
C ILE A 107 2.09 14.42 15.41
N THR A 108 1.14 15.15 14.84
CA THR A 108 1.24 16.61 14.60
C THR A 108 0.21 17.36 15.43
N ILE A 109 0.44 18.65 15.61
CA ILE A 109 -0.53 19.56 16.25
C ILE A 109 -0.80 20.71 15.29
N ASP A 110 -2.06 20.90 14.94
CA ASP A 110 -2.52 22.04 14.16
C ASP A 110 -3.19 23.08 15.07
N GLU A 111 -2.74 24.32 14.97
CA GLU A 111 -3.42 25.48 15.56
C GLU A 111 -4.41 26.05 14.52
N LEU A 112 -5.69 25.72 14.70
CA LEU A 112 -6.72 26.09 13.76
C LEU A 112 -6.94 27.61 13.75
N GLN A 113 -7.19 28.17 12.56
CA GLN A 113 -7.43 29.60 12.38
C GLN A 113 -8.85 29.85 11.87
N PRO A 114 -9.52 30.93 12.32
CA PRO A 114 -10.83 31.31 11.82
C PRO A 114 -10.72 31.82 10.39
N PHE A 115 -11.80 31.67 9.62
CA PHE A 115 -11.85 32.19 8.26
C PHE A 115 -11.79 33.73 8.29
N ARG A 116 -10.84 34.32 7.56
CA ARG A 116 -10.70 35.79 7.44
C ARG A 116 -10.80 36.21 5.98
N THR A 117 -11.82 37.01 5.67
CA THR A 117 -12.01 37.62 4.35
C THR A 117 -10.78 38.45 3.95
N GLY A 118 -10.19 38.17 2.79
CA GLY A 118 -8.97 38.82 2.31
C GLY A 118 -7.67 38.07 2.61
N ILE A 119 -7.72 37.01 3.44
CA ILE A 119 -6.62 36.05 3.63
C ILE A 119 -7.03 34.70 3.03
N ASN A 120 -8.22 34.21 3.41
CA ASN A 120 -8.76 32.93 2.94
C ASN A 120 -9.49 33.03 1.60
N ARG A 121 -9.62 31.90 0.91
CA ARG A 121 -10.24 31.77 -0.42
C ARG A 121 -11.54 30.96 -0.35
N CYS A 122 -12.36 31.09 -1.38
CA CYS A 122 -13.56 30.28 -1.52
C CYS A 122 -13.16 28.82 -1.73
N GLY A 123 -13.62 27.92 -0.85
CA GLY A 123 -13.19 26.53 -0.79
C GLY A 123 -12.46 26.17 0.52
N ASP A 124 -11.91 27.17 1.23
CA ASP A 124 -11.29 26.95 2.54
C ASP A 124 -12.33 26.60 3.60
N MET A 125 -11.90 25.81 4.59
CA MET A 125 -12.73 25.36 5.71
C MET A 125 -13.22 26.56 6.55
N LEU A 126 -14.52 26.63 6.80
CA LEU A 126 -15.15 27.76 7.48
C LEU A 126 -15.24 27.51 8.99
N TYR A 127 -14.24 27.96 9.74
CA TYR A 127 -14.23 27.85 11.20
C TYR A 127 -14.77 29.11 11.89
N THR A 128 -15.37 28.92 13.08
CA THR A 128 -15.83 30.00 13.96
C THR A 128 -14.66 30.78 14.57
N ALA A 129 -14.90 32.02 15.00
CA ALA A 129 -13.86 32.87 15.61
C ALA A 129 -13.16 32.20 16.81
N ASP A 130 -13.91 31.43 17.61
CA ASP A 130 -13.40 30.76 18.82
C ASP A 130 -12.52 29.54 18.54
N ILE A 131 -12.35 29.14 17.26
CA ILE A 131 -11.50 27.99 16.89
C ILE A 131 -10.03 28.18 17.31
N ILE A 132 -9.61 29.43 17.57
CA ILE A 132 -8.26 29.75 18.06
C ILE A 132 -7.91 29.08 19.39
N TRP A 133 -8.92 28.67 20.18
CA TRP A 133 -8.74 27.97 21.45
C TRP A 133 -8.72 26.44 21.27
N VAL A 134 -8.94 25.96 20.05
CA VAL A 134 -8.97 24.56 19.70
C VAL A 134 -7.71 24.20 18.93
N TRP A 135 -7.01 23.18 19.41
CA TRP A 135 -5.86 22.61 18.73
C TRP A 135 -6.14 21.16 18.41
N ARG A 136 -5.85 20.78 17.16
CA ARG A 136 -6.11 19.43 16.65
C ARG A 136 -4.83 18.62 16.76
N VAL A 137 -4.90 17.51 17.49
CA VAL A 137 -3.82 16.53 17.62
C VAL A 137 -4.07 15.44 16.58
N ASN A 138 -3.27 15.42 15.52
CA ASN A 138 -3.36 14.38 14.50
C ASN A 138 -2.45 13.21 14.91
N ILE A 139 -3.04 12.04 15.12
CA ILE A 139 -2.34 10.84 15.57
C ILE A 139 -2.17 9.91 14.37
N MET A 140 -0.92 9.61 14.04
CA MET A 140 -0.58 8.80 12.87
C MET A 140 -0.35 7.35 13.26
N ASN A 141 -0.93 6.41 12.49
CA ASN A 141 -0.69 4.97 12.63
C ASN A 141 -0.93 4.46 14.05
N ALA A 142 -2.02 4.90 14.69
CA ALA A 142 -2.35 4.53 16.06
C ALA A 142 -2.57 3.02 16.17
N LYS A 143 -1.49 2.29 16.41
CA LYS A 143 -1.51 0.99 17.06
C LYS A 143 -1.32 1.25 18.54
N THR A 144 -2.14 0.62 19.35
CA THR A 144 -2.01 0.48 20.80
C THR A 144 -0.52 0.44 21.21
N PRO A 145 -0.02 1.38 22.04
CA PRO A 145 1.40 1.50 22.30
C PRO A 145 1.95 0.22 22.93
N ILE A 146 3.13 -0.21 22.46
CA ILE A 146 3.82 -1.44 22.90
C ILE A 146 5.01 -1.06 23.77
N TYR A 147 4.97 -1.46 25.04
CA TYR A 147 6.10 -1.33 25.97
C TYR A 147 6.94 -2.61 25.95
N GLN A 148 8.23 -2.49 25.64
CA GLN A 148 9.19 -3.61 25.57
C GLN A 148 10.23 -3.52 26.69
N PHE A 149 10.64 -4.68 27.21
CA PHE A 149 11.73 -4.80 28.20
C PHE A 149 13.08 -4.36 27.61
N ARG A 150 13.80 -3.47 28.31
CA ARG A 150 15.11 -2.95 27.86
C ARG A 150 16.22 -3.32 28.84
N VAL A 151 17.26 -3.98 28.32
CA VAL A 151 18.45 -4.31 29.12
C VAL A 151 19.14 -3.04 29.61
N GLY A 152 19.46 -2.98 30.90
CA GLY A 152 20.09 -1.82 31.55
C GLY A 152 19.13 -0.73 32.02
N VAL A 153 17.83 -0.88 31.76
CA VAL A 153 16.78 0.06 32.22
C VAL A 153 15.69 -0.69 32.99
N SER A 154 15.23 -1.82 32.45
CA SER A 154 14.20 -2.69 33.02
C SER A 154 14.78 -3.66 34.06
N THR A 155 13.96 -4.09 35.03
CA THR A 155 14.39 -4.89 36.20
C THR A 155 13.94 -6.36 36.11
N ALA A 156 14.73 -7.26 36.70
CA ALA A 156 14.41 -8.69 36.70
C ALA A 156 13.06 -8.97 37.38
N GLY A 157 12.11 -9.55 36.63
CA GLY A 157 10.73 -9.83 37.08
C GLY A 157 9.64 -9.08 36.30
N GLU A 158 10.00 -8.13 35.44
CA GLU A 158 9.04 -7.43 34.56
C GLU A 158 8.60 -8.28 33.36
N ARG A 159 7.41 -7.98 32.81
CA ARG A 159 6.93 -8.59 31.57
C ARG A 159 7.75 -8.10 30.38
N LEU A 160 8.05 -9.01 29.46
CA LEU A 160 8.84 -8.69 28.26
C LEU A 160 8.11 -7.75 27.27
N LEU A 161 6.77 -7.72 27.33
CA LEU A 161 5.91 -6.93 26.44
C LEU A 161 4.57 -6.58 27.13
N THR A 162 4.10 -5.34 27.00
CA THR A 162 2.79 -4.85 27.51
C THR A 162 2.13 -3.90 26.49
N PHE A 163 0.80 -3.90 26.41
CA PHE A 163 -0.01 -3.02 25.54
C PHE A 163 -0.75 -1.97 26.40
N GLY A 164 -0.85 -0.71 25.96
CA GLY A 164 -1.51 0.39 26.71
C GLY A 164 -2.93 0.77 26.22
N ASP A 165 -3.69 1.52 27.02
CA ASP A 165 -4.97 2.16 26.61
C ASP A 165 -4.72 3.52 25.92
N ASP A 166 -5.79 4.26 25.56
CA ASP A 166 -5.79 5.64 24.99
C ASP A 166 -5.27 6.71 25.99
N ILE A 167 -4.05 6.50 26.48
CA ILE A 167 -3.34 7.32 27.46
C ILE A 167 -3.12 8.74 26.93
N ILE A 168 -2.96 8.90 25.62
CA ILE A 168 -2.64 10.19 25.01
C ILE A 168 -3.74 11.24 25.22
N GLU A 169 -5.02 10.89 25.06
CA GLU A 169 -6.11 11.85 25.22
C GLU A 169 -6.22 12.34 26.66
N THR A 170 -6.07 11.43 27.63
CA THR A 170 -6.13 11.75 29.05
C THR A 170 -4.97 12.69 29.42
N VAL A 171 -3.74 12.32 29.04
CA VAL A 171 -2.56 13.12 29.40
C VAL A 171 -2.60 14.50 28.73
N PHE A 172 -3.03 14.60 27.47
CA PHE A 172 -3.15 15.89 26.81
C PHE A 172 -4.25 16.76 27.44
N ASN A 173 -5.40 16.18 27.79
CA ASN A 173 -6.48 16.91 28.46
C ASN A 173 -6.10 17.39 29.87
N ASP A 174 -5.21 16.68 30.57
CA ASP A 174 -4.70 17.08 31.88
C ASP A 174 -3.64 18.19 31.78
N LEU A 175 -2.79 18.16 30.74
CA LEU A 175 -1.67 19.08 30.58
C LEU A 175 -1.99 20.33 29.74
N LYS A 176 -3.05 20.29 28.92
CA LYS A 176 -3.46 21.44 28.11
C LYS A 176 -3.82 22.63 29.02
N PRO A 177 -3.61 23.88 28.56
CA PRO A 177 -4.17 25.04 29.25
C PRO A 177 -5.68 24.87 29.45
N ALA A 178 -6.17 25.18 30.65
CA ALA A 178 -7.55 24.92 31.06
C ALA A 178 -8.60 25.52 30.10
N GLU A 179 -8.28 26.67 29.49
CA GLU A 179 -9.13 27.41 28.56
C GLU A 179 -9.11 26.91 27.11
N THR A 180 -8.20 26.00 26.77
CA THR A 180 -8.10 25.42 25.41
C THR A 180 -8.81 24.07 25.30
N LEU A 181 -9.09 23.62 24.10
CA LEU A 181 -9.66 22.29 23.81
C LEU A 181 -8.73 21.52 22.87
N CYS A 182 -8.36 20.29 23.25
CA CYS A 182 -7.71 19.35 22.34
C CYS A 182 -8.78 18.54 21.61
N VAL A 183 -8.68 18.46 20.29
CA VAL A 183 -9.45 17.51 19.48
C VAL A 183 -8.49 16.50 18.86
N PHE A 184 -8.78 15.21 19.02
CA PHE A 184 -7.93 14.14 18.51
C PHE A 184 -8.45 13.63 17.18
N ALA A 185 -7.59 13.60 16.17
CA ALA A 185 -7.89 13.10 14.84
C ALA A 185 -6.96 11.92 14.55
N TYR A 186 -7.53 10.73 14.42
CA TYR A 186 -6.77 9.51 14.17
C TYR A 186 -6.68 9.25 12.67
N HIS A 187 -5.46 9.12 12.15
CA HIS A 187 -5.19 8.84 10.74
C HIS A 187 -4.43 7.52 10.61
N ASP A 188 -5.03 6.56 9.91
CA ASP A 188 -4.33 5.34 9.51
C ASP A 188 -3.59 5.57 8.19
N LEU A 189 -2.28 5.74 8.30
CA LEU A 189 -1.35 5.92 7.17
C LEU A 189 -0.53 4.65 6.92
N SER A 190 -0.95 3.51 7.48
CA SER A 190 -0.30 2.24 7.21
C SER A 190 -0.46 1.90 5.72
N PRO A 191 0.52 1.21 5.11
CA PRO A 191 0.41 0.84 3.71
C PRO A 191 -0.89 0.07 3.44
N ILE A 192 -1.66 0.51 2.44
CA ILE A 192 -2.85 -0.19 1.98
C ILE A 192 -2.38 -1.40 1.16
N ASP A 193 -2.78 -2.59 1.57
CA ASP A 193 -2.46 -3.83 0.88
C ASP A 193 -3.59 -4.22 -0.08
N LEU A 194 -3.37 -3.94 -1.37
CA LEU A 194 -4.33 -4.24 -2.43
C LEU A 194 -4.34 -5.73 -2.82
N THR A 195 -3.49 -6.55 -2.19
CA THR A 195 -3.51 -8.01 -2.36
C THR A 195 -4.44 -8.71 -1.37
N THR A 196 -5.06 -7.99 -0.45
CA THR A 196 -6.02 -8.58 0.49
C THR A 196 -7.38 -8.82 -0.19
N PRO A 197 -8.05 -9.97 0.05
CA PRO A 197 -9.34 -10.26 -0.58
C PRO A 197 -10.42 -9.22 -0.27
N GLY A 198 -10.47 -8.71 0.96
CA GLY A 198 -11.34 -7.61 1.35
C GLY A 198 -10.80 -6.28 0.86
N LEU A 199 -11.65 -5.40 0.34
CA LEU A 199 -11.24 -4.04 0.03
C LEU A 199 -10.95 -3.28 1.32
N ASP A 200 -9.79 -2.63 1.40
CA ASP A 200 -9.45 -1.76 2.52
C ASP A 200 -10.50 -0.64 2.62
N PRO A 201 -11.08 -0.37 3.80
CA PRO A 201 -12.16 0.59 3.96
C PRO A 201 -11.76 2.04 3.62
N ARG A 202 -10.46 2.36 3.58
CA ARG A 202 -9.95 3.67 3.14
C ARG A 202 -10.02 3.85 1.63
N VAL A 203 -10.16 2.77 0.87
CA VAL A 203 -10.22 2.79 -0.59
C VAL A 203 -11.68 2.85 -1.02
N ILE A 204 -12.04 3.93 -1.70
CA ILE A 204 -13.39 4.12 -2.24
C ILE A 204 -13.34 3.88 -3.74
N TYR A 205 -13.99 2.81 -4.20
CA TYR A 205 -14.14 2.51 -5.63
C TYR A 205 -15.51 2.97 -6.12
N GLN A 206 -15.55 3.69 -7.24
CA GLN A 206 -16.76 4.19 -7.88
C GLN A 206 -16.77 3.84 -9.38
N CYS A 207 -17.74 3.01 -9.79
CA CYS A 207 -17.98 2.64 -11.18
C CYS A 207 -19.43 2.14 -11.35
N ASP A 208 -20.18 2.75 -12.26
CA ASP A 208 -21.59 2.39 -12.51
C ASP A 208 -21.78 1.24 -13.51
N SER A 209 -20.69 0.62 -13.98
CA SER A 209 -20.73 -0.49 -14.93
C SER A 209 -20.01 -1.73 -14.39
N GLU A 210 -20.42 -2.90 -14.88
CA GLU A 210 -19.66 -4.13 -14.68
C GLU A 210 -18.25 -3.99 -15.25
N HIS A 211 -17.27 -4.61 -14.61
CA HIS A 211 -15.89 -4.62 -15.08
C HIS A 211 -15.31 -6.04 -15.00
N ALA A 212 -14.36 -6.34 -15.88
CA ALA A 212 -13.76 -7.65 -15.97
C ALA A 212 -12.62 -7.82 -14.95
N CYS A 213 -12.43 -9.03 -14.43
CA CYS A 213 -11.32 -9.40 -13.54
C CYS A 213 -10.92 -10.87 -13.72
N TYR A 214 -9.64 -11.21 -13.53
CA TYR A 214 -9.22 -12.61 -13.48
C TYR A 214 -9.59 -13.25 -12.14
N GLY A 215 -10.36 -14.34 -12.18
CA GLY A 215 -10.67 -15.17 -11.02
C GLY A 215 -9.59 -16.21 -10.75
N GLN A 216 -9.70 -16.84 -9.57
CA GLN A 216 -8.72 -17.82 -9.09
C GLN A 216 -8.51 -19.01 -10.03
N ASP A 217 -9.49 -19.37 -10.84
CA ASP A 217 -9.37 -20.47 -11.82
C ASP A 217 -8.73 -20.02 -13.15
N GLY A 218 -8.19 -18.81 -13.23
CA GLY A 218 -7.57 -18.27 -14.44
C GLY A 218 -8.56 -17.73 -15.48
N LYS A 219 -9.87 -17.79 -15.21
CA LYS A 219 -10.91 -17.28 -16.11
C LYS A 219 -11.24 -15.83 -15.82
N ILE A 220 -11.81 -15.16 -16.83
CA ILE A 220 -12.31 -13.79 -16.72
C ILE A 220 -13.74 -13.81 -16.19
N TYR A 221 -14.01 -13.02 -15.14
CA TYR A 221 -15.34 -12.78 -14.56
C TYR A 221 -15.72 -11.31 -14.67
N TYR A 222 -17.00 -11.00 -14.48
CA TYR A 222 -17.50 -9.64 -14.38
C TYR A 222 -17.95 -9.39 -12.95
N ALA A 223 -17.30 -8.43 -12.29
CA ALA A 223 -17.74 -7.96 -11.01
C ALA A 223 -18.79 -6.84 -11.19
N ALA A 224 -19.68 -6.73 -10.20
CA ALA A 224 -20.83 -5.85 -10.26
C ALA A 224 -20.41 -4.37 -10.18
N PRO A 225 -21.31 -3.41 -10.50
CA PRO A 225 -21.05 -2.00 -10.27
C PRO A 225 -20.59 -1.72 -8.84
N ASN A 226 -19.59 -0.83 -8.68
CA ASN A 226 -18.94 -0.47 -7.43
C ASN A 226 -18.24 -1.61 -6.65
N GLU A 227 -17.95 -2.73 -7.31
CA GLU A 227 -17.01 -3.71 -6.79
C GLU A 227 -15.63 -3.46 -7.38
N TRP A 228 -14.56 -3.59 -6.59
CA TRP A 228 -13.19 -3.72 -7.11
C TRP A 228 -12.71 -5.06 -6.55
N PRO A 229 -12.62 -6.13 -7.34
CA PRO A 229 -12.20 -7.46 -6.91
C PRO A 229 -10.67 -7.58 -6.98
N VAL A 230 -10.11 -8.53 -6.24
CA VAL A 230 -8.72 -8.93 -6.41
C VAL A 230 -8.59 -9.81 -7.64
N GLU A 231 -7.42 -9.75 -8.27
CA GLU A 231 -7.09 -10.54 -9.43
C GLU A 231 -6.15 -11.68 -9.11
N TYR A 232 -6.17 -12.67 -9.99
CA TYR A 232 -5.37 -13.88 -9.89
C TYR A 232 -4.63 -14.16 -11.19
N GLN A 233 -3.42 -14.68 -11.07
CA GLN A 233 -2.65 -15.22 -12.18
C GLN A 233 -2.24 -16.65 -11.85
N ASN A 234 -2.62 -17.60 -12.70
CA ASN A 234 -2.36 -19.03 -12.48
C ASN A 234 -2.79 -19.51 -11.07
N GLY A 235 -3.93 -19.01 -10.60
CA GLY A 235 -4.48 -19.30 -9.26
C GLY A 235 -3.75 -18.66 -8.08
N THR A 236 -2.73 -17.85 -8.32
CA THR A 236 -2.06 -17.04 -7.29
C THR A 236 -2.64 -15.65 -7.28
N LEU A 237 -2.99 -15.13 -6.11
CA LEU A 237 -3.47 -13.76 -5.97
C LEU A 237 -2.35 -12.76 -6.32
N ILE A 238 -2.65 -11.77 -7.16
CA ILE A 238 -1.63 -10.81 -7.66
C ILE A 238 -1.84 -9.36 -7.23
N GLY A 239 -3.07 -8.93 -6.90
CA GLY A 239 -3.38 -7.54 -6.54
C GLY A 239 -4.68 -7.07 -7.19
N ARG A 240 -4.77 -5.77 -7.51
CA ARG A 240 -5.93 -5.16 -8.18
C ARG A 240 -5.47 -4.41 -9.44
N HIS A 241 -6.28 -4.41 -10.50
CA HIS A 241 -5.97 -3.61 -11.70
C HIS A 241 -6.09 -2.11 -11.41
N GLU A 242 -5.38 -1.29 -12.16
CA GLU A 242 -5.47 0.17 -12.10
C GLU A 242 -6.88 0.67 -12.50
N PRO A 243 -7.40 1.77 -11.93
CA PRO A 243 -8.71 2.31 -12.29
C PRO A 243 -8.80 2.61 -13.78
N GLU A 244 -9.90 2.22 -14.42
CA GLU A 244 -9.98 2.23 -15.88
C GLU A 244 -10.62 3.54 -16.43
N PRO A 245 -10.10 4.13 -17.53
CA PRO A 245 -10.63 5.37 -18.10
C PRO A 245 -11.96 5.17 -18.84
N GLU A 246 -12.74 6.24 -19.02
CA GLU A 246 -13.94 6.16 -19.88
C GLU A 246 -13.59 5.72 -21.30
N SER A 247 -14.46 4.92 -21.91
CA SER A 247 -14.29 4.50 -23.30
C SER A 247 -15.61 4.16 -23.97
N ILE A 248 -15.59 4.19 -25.29
CA ILE A 248 -16.74 3.95 -26.16
C ILE A 248 -16.35 2.82 -27.11
N ASN A 249 -17.20 1.81 -27.18
CA ASN A 249 -17.07 0.76 -28.17
C ASN A 249 -17.63 1.30 -29.49
N LEU A 250 -16.75 1.49 -30.47
CA LEU A 250 -17.08 2.09 -31.77
C LEU A 250 -17.82 1.12 -32.71
N ILE A 251 -18.02 -0.14 -32.28
CA ILE A 251 -18.70 -1.17 -33.06
C ILE A 251 -20.02 -1.58 -32.40
N GLU A 252 -21.06 -1.68 -33.22
CA GLU A 252 -22.31 -2.34 -32.85
C GLU A 252 -22.14 -3.86 -32.82
N LEU A 253 -22.81 -4.56 -31.90
CA LEU A 253 -22.81 -6.03 -31.82
C LEU A 253 -21.39 -6.60 -31.54
N SER A 254 -20.74 -6.18 -30.43
CA SER A 254 -19.45 -6.76 -30.00
C SER A 254 -19.50 -8.28 -29.74
N ASN A 255 -20.70 -8.84 -29.57
CA ASN A 255 -20.99 -10.26 -29.45
C ASN A 255 -21.46 -10.92 -30.77
N GLY A 256 -21.61 -10.17 -31.86
CA GLY A 256 -22.21 -10.61 -33.13
C GLY A 256 -21.25 -10.64 -34.32
N VAL A 257 -20.21 -11.46 -34.24
CA VAL A 257 -19.27 -11.66 -35.37
C VAL A 257 -20.01 -12.21 -36.59
N GLY A 258 -19.87 -11.57 -37.75
CA GLY A 258 -20.59 -11.91 -38.99
C GLY A 258 -21.86 -11.09 -39.25
N SER A 259 -22.16 -10.09 -38.41
CA SER A 259 -23.27 -9.16 -38.59
C SER A 259 -22.78 -7.71 -38.68
N GLY A 260 -23.34 -6.93 -39.61
CA GLY A 260 -23.30 -5.46 -39.71
C GLY A 260 -21.93 -4.76 -39.65
N GLY A 261 -21.27 -4.82 -38.49
CA GLY A 261 -19.95 -4.26 -38.21
C GLY A 261 -18.79 -5.25 -38.32
N TRP A 262 -18.98 -6.56 -38.13
CA TRP A 262 -17.92 -7.57 -38.24
C TRP A 262 -18.12 -8.46 -39.47
N GLN A 263 -17.19 -8.42 -40.42
CA GLN A 263 -17.19 -9.28 -41.60
C GLN A 263 -16.23 -10.45 -41.40
N VAL A 264 -16.76 -11.66 -41.49
CA VAL A 264 -15.95 -12.85 -41.67
C VAL A 264 -15.67 -12.97 -43.15
N PHE A 265 -14.42 -12.76 -43.54
CA PHE A 265 -13.99 -13.02 -44.90
C PHE A 265 -13.11 -14.24 -44.93
N ASN A 266 -13.20 -14.91 -46.05
CA ASN A 266 -12.27 -15.94 -46.46
C ASN A 266 -11.82 -15.49 -47.86
N SER A 267 -10.53 -15.21 -48.05
CA SER A 267 -10.07 -14.59 -49.31
C SER A 267 -10.23 -15.54 -50.50
N ALA A 268 -10.67 -15.02 -51.66
CA ALA A 268 -11.01 -15.76 -52.89
C ALA A 268 -9.91 -16.67 -53.51
N ALA A 269 -8.70 -16.71 -52.95
CA ALA A 269 -7.58 -17.59 -53.36
C ALA A 269 -7.57 -18.97 -52.65
N TYR A 270 -8.72 -19.37 -52.09
CA TYR A 270 -8.94 -20.47 -51.14
C TYR A 270 -8.15 -21.77 -51.36
N ASP A 271 -7.35 -22.08 -50.35
CA ASP A 271 -6.99 -23.45 -50.03
C ASP A 271 -8.20 -24.11 -49.32
N PRO A 272 -8.84 -25.16 -49.90
CA PRO A 272 -9.97 -25.87 -49.29
C PRO A 272 -9.62 -26.56 -47.96
N LYS A 273 -8.34 -26.49 -47.54
CA LYS A 273 -7.88 -26.96 -46.24
C LYS A 273 -8.38 -26.14 -45.05
N TYR A 274 -8.91 -24.92 -45.25
CA TYR A 274 -9.34 -24.02 -44.16
C TYR A 274 -10.81 -23.61 -44.29
N THR A 275 -11.54 -23.60 -43.17
CA THR A 275 -12.94 -23.16 -43.08
C THR A 275 -13.11 -22.27 -41.87
N VAL A 276 -13.85 -21.17 -42.00
CA VAL A 276 -14.32 -20.37 -40.85
C VAL A 276 -15.78 -20.71 -40.57
N GLU A 277 -16.05 -21.13 -39.35
CA GLU A 277 -17.41 -21.37 -38.86
C GLU A 277 -17.70 -20.41 -37.71
N VAL A 278 -18.83 -19.72 -37.76
CA VAL A 278 -19.31 -18.84 -36.68
C VAL A 278 -20.34 -19.63 -35.88
N ILE A 279 -19.96 -20.11 -34.70
CA ILE A 279 -20.87 -20.83 -33.81
C ILE A 279 -21.31 -19.88 -32.69
N HIS A 280 -22.61 -19.76 -32.52
CA HIS A 280 -23.25 -19.05 -31.43
C HIS A 280 -23.80 -20.09 -30.43
N GLY A 281 -23.45 -19.99 -29.14
CA GLY A 281 -24.24 -20.61 -28.08
C GLY A 281 -23.71 -21.85 -27.34
N ASP A 282 -22.41 -22.18 -27.40
CA ASP A 282 -21.83 -23.17 -26.48
C ASP A 282 -21.04 -22.47 -25.36
N THR A 283 -21.72 -22.21 -24.24
CA THR A 283 -21.15 -21.52 -23.10
C THR A 283 -20.30 -22.48 -22.25
N PRO A 284 -19.04 -22.18 -21.92
CA PRO A 284 -18.51 -22.58 -20.63
C PRO A 284 -19.45 -22.03 -19.54
N ALA A 285 -19.79 -22.84 -18.54
CA ALA A 285 -20.81 -22.48 -17.55
C ALA A 285 -20.56 -21.06 -16.97
N GLY A 286 -21.50 -20.13 -17.23
CA GLY A 286 -21.47 -18.76 -16.71
C GLY A 286 -21.05 -17.65 -17.68
N ILE A 287 -20.86 -17.93 -18.98
CA ILE A 287 -20.48 -16.92 -19.98
C ILE A 287 -21.57 -16.82 -21.05
N ASP A 288 -22.36 -15.73 -21.05
CA ASP A 288 -23.34 -15.47 -22.12
C ASP A 288 -22.64 -14.99 -23.42
N ASP A 289 -23.15 -15.42 -24.57
CA ASP A 289 -22.82 -14.97 -25.94
C ASP A 289 -21.33 -15.05 -26.35
N TYR A 290 -20.89 -16.27 -26.68
CA TYR A 290 -19.55 -16.56 -27.18
C TYR A 290 -19.54 -16.81 -28.71
N VAL A 291 -18.51 -16.30 -29.43
CA VAL A 291 -18.31 -16.54 -30.87
C VAL A 291 -17.10 -17.45 -31.09
N ARG A 292 -17.35 -18.69 -31.47
CA ARG A 292 -16.30 -19.58 -31.99
C ARG A 292 -15.97 -19.22 -33.43
N VAL A 293 -14.69 -19.07 -33.75
CA VAL A 293 -14.18 -18.90 -35.11
C VAL A 293 -13.21 -20.05 -35.41
N THR A 294 -13.75 -21.25 -35.61
CA THR A 294 -12.92 -22.43 -35.89
C THR A 294 -12.18 -22.24 -37.22
N MET A 295 -10.85 -22.42 -37.27
CA MET A 295 -10.04 -22.38 -38.49
C MET A 295 -9.35 -23.74 -38.75
N VAL A 296 -10.12 -24.78 -39.08
CA VAL A 296 -9.57 -26.15 -39.19
C VAL A 296 -8.45 -26.22 -40.22
N ILE A 297 -7.25 -26.70 -39.85
CA ILE A 297 -6.16 -27.05 -40.77
C ILE A 297 -6.33 -28.50 -41.22
N ARG A 298 -6.72 -28.77 -42.47
CA ARG A 298 -7.03 -30.15 -42.93
C ARG A 298 -5.82 -30.97 -43.40
N ASP A 299 -4.62 -30.40 -43.47
CA ASP A 299 -3.40 -31.13 -43.89
C ASP A 299 -2.18 -30.70 -43.07
N THR A 300 -1.75 -31.58 -42.15
CA THR A 300 -0.67 -31.31 -41.19
C THR A 300 0.74 -31.51 -41.75
N ASN A 301 0.85 -31.99 -43.00
CA ASN A 301 2.09 -32.44 -43.61
C ASN A 301 2.66 -31.46 -44.66
N ASP A 302 2.00 -30.33 -44.90
CA ASP A 302 2.47 -29.30 -45.82
C ASP A 302 3.40 -28.30 -45.09
N PRO A 303 4.70 -28.25 -45.41
CA PRO A 303 5.65 -27.31 -44.80
C PRO A 303 5.56 -25.91 -45.40
N SER A 304 4.70 -25.68 -46.40
CA SER A 304 4.53 -24.38 -47.03
C SER A 304 3.82 -23.42 -46.07
N PRO A 305 4.31 -22.18 -45.87
CA PRO A 305 3.53 -21.14 -45.19
C PRO A 305 2.41 -20.68 -46.14
N THR A 306 1.43 -21.55 -46.40
CA THR A 306 0.26 -21.18 -47.19
C THR A 306 -0.59 -20.29 -46.30
N VAL A 307 -0.46 -18.98 -46.49
CA VAL A 307 -1.17 -17.96 -45.71
C VAL A 307 -2.66 -18.09 -46.01
N ALA A 308 -3.36 -18.88 -45.20
CA ALA A 308 -4.81 -18.91 -45.19
C ALA A 308 -5.31 -17.61 -44.57
N ARG A 309 -5.73 -16.66 -45.42
CA ARG A 309 -6.32 -15.40 -44.96
C ARG A 309 -7.79 -15.62 -44.63
N CYS A 310 -8.02 -15.83 -43.36
CA CYS A 310 -9.34 -15.76 -42.75
C CYS A 310 -9.26 -14.77 -41.58
N GLY A 311 -10.34 -14.05 -41.31
CA GLY A 311 -10.27 -12.98 -40.32
C GLY A 311 -11.61 -12.32 -40.05
N ILE A 312 -11.59 -11.45 -39.04
CA ILE A 312 -12.73 -10.65 -38.64
C ILE A 312 -12.39 -9.18 -38.94
N GLU A 313 -13.07 -8.59 -39.93
CA GLU A 313 -12.88 -7.21 -40.35
C GLU A 313 -13.99 -6.31 -39.81
N SER A 314 -13.68 -5.05 -39.48
CA SER A 314 -14.69 -4.07 -39.07
C SER A 314 -15.13 -3.20 -40.25
N GLY A 315 -16.36 -3.36 -40.73
CA GLY A 315 -16.91 -2.54 -41.82
C GLY A 315 -17.22 -1.12 -41.35
N GLY A 316 -16.49 -0.11 -41.85
CA GLY A 316 -16.84 1.31 -41.66
C GLY A 316 -15.97 2.12 -40.70
N VAL A 317 -14.93 1.53 -40.10
CA VAL A 317 -13.91 2.25 -39.32
C VAL A 317 -12.62 2.32 -40.14
N THR A 318 -11.98 3.50 -40.24
CA THR A 318 -10.76 3.70 -41.04
C THR A 318 -9.56 3.02 -40.36
N GLY A 319 -9.33 1.74 -40.67
CA GLY A 319 -8.25 0.90 -40.15
C GLY A 319 -8.67 -0.57 -40.09
N HIS A 320 -7.94 -1.47 -40.75
CA HIS A 320 -8.33 -2.88 -40.92
C HIS A 320 -7.56 -3.79 -39.94
N LEU A 321 -8.26 -4.65 -39.19
CA LEU A 321 -7.67 -5.91 -38.76
C LEU A 321 -7.75 -6.83 -39.97
N SER A 322 -6.61 -7.13 -40.58
CA SER A 322 -6.56 -7.66 -41.94
C SER A 322 -6.56 -9.17 -42.02
N CYS A 323 -6.14 -9.90 -40.96
CA CYS A 323 -6.39 -11.34 -40.78
C CYS A 323 -5.75 -11.89 -39.50
N SER A 324 -6.25 -13.04 -39.04
CA SER A 324 -5.58 -13.91 -38.05
C SER A 324 -5.25 -15.22 -38.75
N TYR A 325 -4.00 -15.68 -38.74
CA TYR A 325 -3.65 -16.94 -39.40
C TYR A 325 -2.71 -17.80 -38.56
N PHE A 326 -2.86 -19.11 -38.69
CA PHE A 326 -1.94 -20.09 -38.12
C PHE A 326 -0.76 -20.30 -39.07
N TYR A 327 0.45 -20.35 -38.51
CA TYR A 327 1.63 -20.76 -39.26
C TYR A 327 2.51 -21.67 -38.40
N LYS A 328 3.17 -22.62 -39.07
CA LYS A 328 4.05 -23.60 -38.43
C LYS A 328 5.49 -23.17 -38.65
N ASN A 329 6.16 -22.65 -37.61
CA ASN A 329 7.55 -22.17 -37.72
C ASN A 329 8.59 -23.27 -37.42
N GLY A 330 8.29 -24.53 -37.74
CA GLY A 330 9.19 -25.67 -37.47
C GLY A 330 9.44 -26.02 -36.00
N ILE A 331 8.95 -25.22 -35.03
CA ILE A 331 9.15 -25.42 -33.58
C ILE A 331 7.79 -25.57 -32.85
N SER A 332 6.78 -24.79 -33.23
CA SER A 332 5.42 -24.84 -32.70
C SER A 332 4.42 -24.21 -33.67
N ASP A 333 3.14 -24.55 -33.50
CA ASP A 333 2.03 -23.86 -34.15
C ASP A 333 1.90 -22.47 -33.49
N GLN A 334 1.84 -21.40 -34.29
CA GLN A 334 1.68 -20.03 -33.80
C GLN A 334 0.47 -19.37 -34.47
N LEU A 335 -0.31 -18.63 -33.70
CA LEU A 335 -1.36 -17.76 -34.22
C LEU A 335 -0.78 -16.35 -34.38
N ARG A 336 -0.98 -15.75 -35.54
CA ARG A 336 -0.46 -14.41 -35.85
C ARG A 336 -1.58 -13.51 -36.33
N ASN A 337 -1.67 -12.32 -35.73
CA ASN A 337 -2.53 -11.25 -36.22
C ASN A 337 -1.77 -10.36 -37.19
N GLN A 338 -2.42 -10.00 -38.29
CA GLN A 338 -2.00 -8.98 -39.25
C GLN A 338 -2.90 -7.75 -39.14
N ILE A 339 -2.27 -6.58 -38.97
CA ILE A 339 -2.92 -5.28 -38.93
C ILE A 339 -2.50 -4.50 -40.18
N ASN A 340 -3.49 -4.01 -40.93
CA ASN A 340 -3.28 -3.28 -42.19
C ASN A 340 -2.32 -3.96 -43.18
N ASP A 341 -2.34 -5.31 -43.26
CA ASP A 341 -1.43 -6.14 -44.10
C ASP A 341 0.09 -5.97 -43.86
N ILE A 342 0.52 -5.27 -42.79
CA ILE A 342 1.93 -4.88 -42.58
C ILE A 342 2.44 -5.28 -41.19
N ASP A 343 1.67 -5.02 -40.13
CA ASP A 343 2.12 -5.30 -38.76
C ASP A 343 1.69 -6.70 -38.34
N THR A 344 2.67 -7.54 -38.01
CA THR A 344 2.43 -8.90 -37.52
C THR A 344 2.80 -9.02 -36.05
N THR A 345 1.87 -9.52 -35.23
CA THR A 345 2.15 -9.85 -33.83
C THR A 345 1.75 -11.29 -33.55
N ASP A 346 2.65 -12.03 -32.91
CA ASP A 346 2.39 -13.39 -32.48
C ASP A 346 1.48 -13.36 -31.25
N ILE A 347 0.43 -14.17 -31.27
CA ILE A 347 -0.49 -14.37 -30.16
C ILE A 347 -0.10 -15.66 -29.45
N PRO A 348 0.24 -15.61 -28.16
CA PRO A 348 0.60 -16.81 -27.42
C PRO A 348 -0.60 -17.75 -27.31
N LEU A 349 -0.39 -19.03 -27.60
CA LEU A 349 -1.36 -20.08 -27.30
C LEU A 349 -1.28 -20.43 -25.80
N SER A 350 -2.34 -20.12 -25.06
CA SER A 350 -2.64 -20.49 -23.67
C SER A 350 -3.63 -21.66 -23.57
N THR A 351 -3.80 -22.26 -22.39
CA THR A 351 -4.97 -23.13 -22.01
C THR A 351 -6.09 -22.34 -21.36
N GLU A 352 -5.79 -21.13 -20.91
CA GLU A 352 -6.68 -20.25 -20.17
C GLU A 352 -7.21 -19.14 -21.08
N TRP A 353 -8.26 -18.46 -20.61
CA TRP A 353 -8.71 -17.22 -21.23
C TRP A 353 -7.63 -16.16 -21.06
N ILE A 354 -7.12 -15.63 -22.16
CA ILE A 354 -6.17 -14.53 -22.18
C ILE A 354 -6.81 -13.33 -22.87
N ARG A 355 -6.67 -12.15 -22.26
CA ARG A 355 -6.98 -10.90 -22.98
C ARG A 355 -5.80 -10.53 -23.87
N TYR A 356 -6.08 -10.37 -25.16
CA TYR A 356 -5.15 -9.84 -26.14
C TYR A 356 -5.54 -8.41 -26.49
N VAL A 357 -4.58 -7.49 -26.32
CA VAL A 357 -4.74 -6.08 -26.68
C VAL A 357 -3.81 -5.76 -27.82
N SER A 358 -4.33 -5.10 -28.84
CA SER A 358 -3.48 -4.56 -29.90
C SER A 358 -3.92 -3.17 -30.30
N SER A 359 -2.95 -2.28 -30.51
CA SER A 359 -3.22 -0.93 -31.03
C SER A 359 -3.36 -0.97 -32.54
N ILE A 360 -4.31 -0.22 -33.09
CA ILE A 360 -4.35 0.09 -34.51
C ILE A 360 -4.10 1.57 -34.66
N ASN A 361 -3.19 1.96 -35.55
CA ASN A 361 -2.97 3.39 -35.81
C ASN A 361 -2.93 3.72 -37.29
N TYR A 362 -3.55 4.86 -37.62
CA TYR A 362 -2.95 5.86 -38.52
C TYR A 362 -3.05 7.29 -37.98
N THR A 363 -3.93 7.60 -37.00
CA THR A 363 -3.87 8.83 -36.19
C THR A 363 -4.77 8.64 -34.95
N SER A 364 -4.12 8.56 -33.78
CA SER A 364 -4.65 8.44 -32.40
C SER A 364 -5.20 7.09 -31.91
N GLY A 365 -4.41 6.40 -31.08
CA GLY A 365 -4.82 5.85 -29.77
C GLY A 365 -5.86 4.73 -29.67
N ASP A 366 -6.31 4.15 -30.78
CA ASP A 366 -7.39 3.15 -30.78
C ASP A 366 -6.86 1.75 -30.46
N TYR A 367 -7.20 1.22 -29.29
CA TYR A 367 -6.86 -0.14 -28.88
C TYR A 367 -8.04 -1.08 -29.13
N ARG A 368 -7.73 -2.28 -29.62
CA ARG A 368 -8.69 -3.37 -29.79
C ARG A 368 -8.43 -4.45 -28.76
N PHE A 369 -9.52 -4.97 -28.22
CA PHE A 369 -9.52 -6.00 -27.21
C PHE A 369 -10.15 -7.25 -27.78
N ILE A 370 -9.45 -8.36 -27.65
CA ILE A 370 -9.95 -9.68 -28.00
C ILE A 370 -9.68 -10.59 -26.80
N ASP A 371 -10.74 -11.11 -26.19
CA ASP A 371 -10.61 -12.13 -25.16
C ASP A 371 -10.58 -13.50 -25.83
N LEU A 372 -9.45 -14.19 -25.71
CA LEU A 372 -9.11 -15.40 -26.43
C LEU A 372 -8.98 -16.55 -25.44
N PRO A 373 -9.84 -17.58 -25.44
CA PRO A 373 -9.40 -18.86 -24.98
C PRO A 373 -8.63 -19.50 -26.14
N SER A 374 -7.44 -19.99 -25.86
CA SER A 374 -6.84 -21.00 -26.74
C SER A 374 -6.85 -22.32 -25.98
N GLN A 375 -6.96 -23.42 -26.71
CA GLN A 375 -6.73 -24.75 -26.15
C GLN A 375 -5.54 -25.35 -26.90
N PRO A 376 -4.43 -25.69 -26.24
CA PRO A 376 -3.23 -26.22 -26.88
C PRO A 376 -3.45 -27.54 -27.65
N GLY A 377 -4.61 -28.20 -27.45
CA GLY A 377 -4.94 -29.48 -28.05
C GLY A 377 -5.66 -29.40 -29.41
N LEU A 378 -6.06 -28.22 -29.86
CA LEU A 378 -6.82 -28.05 -31.10
C LEU A 378 -6.01 -27.18 -32.08
N SER A 379 -5.00 -27.78 -32.71
CA SER A 379 -4.26 -27.15 -33.82
C SER A 379 -5.25 -26.56 -34.84
N GLY A 380 -5.31 -25.23 -34.94
CA GLY A 380 -6.19 -24.51 -35.87
C GLY A 380 -7.52 -23.99 -35.30
N VAL A 381 -7.82 -24.08 -34.00
CA VAL A 381 -9.07 -23.50 -33.47
C VAL A 381 -8.78 -22.16 -32.79
N PHE A 382 -9.39 -21.10 -33.30
CA PHE A 382 -9.32 -19.75 -32.75
C PHE A 382 -10.67 -19.38 -32.15
N ASP A 383 -10.68 -19.16 -30.86
CA ASP A 383 -11.88 -18.84 -30.14
C ASP A 383 -11.81 -17.36 -29.69
N ALA A 384 -12.84 -16.53 -29.89
CA ALA A 384 -12.81 -15.12 -29.49
C ALA A 384 -14.13 -14.64 -28.86
N TRP A 385 -14.04 -13.80 -27.83
CA TRP A 385 -15.20 -13.28 -27.12
C TRP A 385 -15.16 -11.77 -26.95
N ASN A 386 -16.35 -11.13 -26.92
CA ASN A 386 -16.55 -9.70 -26.72
C ASN A 386 -15.56 -8.83 -27.50
N VAL A 387 -15.42 -9.14 -28.79
CA VAL A 387 -14.46 -8.44 -29.67
C VAL A 387 -14.94 -7.00 -29.83
N GLN A 388 -14.09 -6.04 -29.48
CA GLN A 388 -14.45 -4.62 -29.44
C GLN A 388 -13.33 -3.71 -29.96
N ILE A 389 -13.74 -2.54 -30.45
CA ILE A 389 -12.84 -1.43 -30.78
C ILE A 389 -13.18 -0.27 -29.87
N ASN A 390 -12.23 0.12 -29.04
CA ASN A 390 -12.42 1.15 -28.04
C ASN A 390 -11.55 2.36 -28.33
N ILE A 391 -12.08 3.55 -28.03
CA ILE A 391 -11.27 4.76 -27.98
C ILE A 391 -10.51 4.80 -26.64
N GLY A 392 -9.17 4.84 -26.69
CA GLY A 392 -8.30 4.85 -25.50
C GLY A 392 -8.04 3.47 -24.86
N SER A 393 -7.22 3.46 -23.81
CA SER A 393 -6.77 2.26 -23.08
C SER A 393 -7.79 1.77 -22.04
N ALA A 394 -9.02 1.46 -22.46
CA ALA A 394 -10.01 0.86 -21.57
C ALA A 394 -9.79 -0.64 -21.41
N THR A 395 -9.47 -1.06 -20.20
CA THR A 395 -8.95 -2.40 -19.97
C THR A 395 -10.00 -3.47 -19.78
N SER A 396 -11.31 -3.15 -19.73
CA SER A 396 -12.43 -4.10 -19.67
C SER A 396 -13.44 -3.90 -20.81
N PRO A 397 -14.22 -4.94 -21.16
CA PRO A 397 -15.10 -4.89 -22.32
C PRO A 397 -16.48 -4.33 -22.05
N ILE A 398 -17.01 -3.68 -23.08
CA ILE A 398 -18.33 -3.07 -23.06
C ILE A 398 -19.32 -4.09 -23.62
N LYS A 399 -20.17 -4.65 -22.74
CA LYS A 399 -21.25 -5.54 -23.16
C LYS A 399 -22.31 -4.74 -23.92
N THR A 400 -22.37 -4.94 -25.24
CA THR A 400 -23.33 -4.27 -26.11
C THR A 400 -24.32 -5.27 -26.68
N THR A 401 -25.62 -4.93 -26.64
CA THR A 401 -26.70 -5.70 -27.27
C THR A 401 -27.07 -5.06 -28.61
N GLY A 402 -26.06 -4.86 -29.45
CA GLY A 402 -26.24 -4.36 -30.81
C GLY A 402 -26.37 -2.86 -31.03
N ILE A 403 -25.89 -2.06 -30.08
CA ILE A 403 -25.78 -0.61 -30.23
C ILE A 403 -24.44 -0.19 -29.62
N ILE A 404 -23.75 0.77 -30.25
CA ILE A 404 -22.58 1.44 -29.67
C ILE A 404 -22.91 1.93 -28.26
N LYS A 405 -22.10 1.55 -27.27
CA LYS A 405 -22.25 1.98 -25.88
C LYS A 405 -20.96 2.59 -25.35
N LYS A 406 -21.15 3.53 -24.43
CA LYS A 406 -20.11 4.08 -23.57
C LYS A 406 -20.05 3.29 -22.27
N ARG A 407 -18.84 3.00 -21.82
CA ARG A 407 -18.56 2.46 -20.49
C ARG A 407 -18.31 3.60 -19.52
N THR A 408 -18.80 3.43 -18.30
CA THR A 408 -18.54 4.40 -17.24
C THR A 408 -17.08 4.33 -16.81
N GLN A 409 -16.49 5.48 -16.52
CA GLN A 409 -15.16 5.57 -15.94
C GLN A 409 -15.15 4.97 -14.53
N ALA A 410 -14.09 4.24 -14.19
CA ALA A 410 -13.83 3.83 -12.83
C ALA A 410 -12.95 4.86 -12.13
N ASN A 411 -13.35 5.29 -10.94
CA ASN A 411 -12.57 6.19 -10.11
C ASN A 411 -12.27 5.50 -8.78
N VAL A 412 -11.05 5.67 -8.31
CA VAL A 412 -10.64 5.19 -6.99
C VAL A 412 -10.10 6.35 -6.20
N PHE A 413 -10.53 6.44 -4.95
CA PHE A 413 -10.12 7.50 -4.05
C PHE A 413 -9.48 6.92 -2.79
N ILE A 414 -8.46 7.61 -2.30
CA ILE A 414 -7.83 7.36 -0.99
C ILE A 414 -7.83 8.65 -0.17
N PRO A 415 -7.91 8.59 1.17
CA PRO A 415 -7.82 9.77 2.01
C PRO A 415 -6.42 10.38 1.92
N THR A 416 -6.35 11.70 1.95
CA THR A 416 -5.07 12.46 1.93
C THR A 416 -4.62 12.90 3.31
N THR A 417 -5.54 12.90 4.28
CA THR A 417 -5.31 13.51 5.60
C THR A 417 -4.12 12.89 6.32
N GLY A 418 -3.17 13.73 6.72
CA GLY A 418 -1.96 13.32 7.42
C GLY A 418 -0.79 12.88 6.53
N ALA A 419 -0.95 12.88 5.20
CA ALA A 419 0.09 12.56 4.25
C ALA A 419 0.32 13.69 3.24
N THR A 420 1.54 13.80 2.72
CA THR A 420 1.91 14.77 1.68
C THR A 420 1.85 14.18 0.27
N GLY A 421 1.64 12.86 0.17
CA GLY A 421 1.55 12.14 -1.09
C GLY A 421 1.38 10.63 -0.88
N CYS A 422 1.44 9.89 -1.97
CA CYS A 422 1.50 8.43 -1.94
C CYS A 422 2.38 7.86 -3.05
N GLN A 423 2.88 6.65 -2.82
CA GLN A 423 3.47 5.79 -3.84
C GLN A 423 2.53 4.61 -4.11
N ILE A 424 2.28 4.32 -5.38
CA ILE A 424 1.58 3.12 -5.83
C ILE A 424 2.64 2.14 -6.30
N LEU A 425 2.73 0.97 -5.66
CA LEU A 425 3.67 -0.08 -6.02
C LEU A 425 2.98 -1.14 -6.86
N TYR A 426 3.64 -1.51 -7.96
CA TYR A 426 3.10 -2.45 -8.94
C TYR A 426 3.81 -3.81 -8.93
N SER A 427 3.14 -4.81 -9.50
CA SER A 427 3.62 -6.20 -9.58
C SER A 427 4.95 -6.40 -10.31
N ASN A 428 5.33 -5.48 -11.19
CA ASN A 428 6.60 -5.51 -11.93
C ASN A 428 7.76 -4.84 -11.17
N GLY A 429 7.53 -4.36 -9.95
CA GLY A 429 8.51 -3.65 -9.12
C GLY A 429 8.65 -2.15 -9.45
N GLU A 430 7.92 -1.64 -10.45
CA GLU A 430 7.80 -0.20 -10.67
C GLU A 430 6.94 0.44 -9.57
N TYR A 431 7.09 1.75 -9.39
CA TYR A 431 6.20 2.56 -8.58
C TYR A 431 5.97 3.91 -9.23
N ASP A 432 4.78 4.46 -9.01
CA ASP A 432 4.45 5.84 -9.36
C ASP A 432 4.26 6.64 -8.07
N GLU A 433 4.80 7.86 -8.03
CA GLU A 433 4.71 8.76 -6.89
C GLU A 433 3.85 9.98 -7.20
N TYR A 434 2.96 10.30 -6.28
CA TYR A 434 2.03 11.42 -6.41
C TYR A 434 2.07 12.29 -5.16
N SER A 435 2.10 13.61 -5.35
CA SER A 435 1.89 14.56 -4.26
C SER A 435 0.41 14.86 -4.11
N PHE A 436 -0.05 15.00 -2.88
CA PHE A 436 -1.42 15.40 -2.60
C PHE A 436 -1.55 16.92 -2.69
N SER A 437 -2.54 17.40 -3.43
CA SER A 437 -3.00 18.78 -3.41
C SER A 437 -4.02 18.99 -2.27
N GLU A 438 -4.48 20.22 -2.07
CA GLU A 438 -5.59 20.50 -1.15
C GLU A 438 -6.83 19.65 -1.52
N GLY A 439 -7.46 19.02 -0.52
CA GLY A 439 -8.62 18.13 -0.67
C GLY A 439 -8.56 16.93 0.28
N GLU A 440 -9.72 16.38 0.68
CA GLU A 440 -9.81 15.25 1.64
C GLU A 440 -9.50 13.88 1.00
N PHE A 441 -9.67 13.79 -0.31
CA PHE A 441 -9.48 12.57 -1.09
C PHE A 441 -8.62 12.82 -2.32
N PHE A 442 -7.72 11.89 -2.60
CA PHE A 442 -6.93 11.85 -3.82
C PHE A 442 -7.50 10.78 -4.74
N GLN A 443 -7.81 11.18 -5.97
CA GLN A 443 -8.21 10.23 -7.01
C GLN A 443 -6.95 9.56 -7.58
N LEU A 444 -6.88 8.24 -7.49
CA LEU A 444 -5.84 7.48 -8.18
C LEU A 444 -5.94 7.72 -9.70
N PRO A 445 -4.81 7.89 -10.38
CA PRO A 445 -4.80 8.09 -11.82
C PRO A 445 -5.34 6.85 -12.54
N HIS A 446 -5.93 7.08 -13.70
CA HIS A 446 -6.40 5.97 -14.53
C HIS A 446 -5.24 5.27 -15.23
N SER A 447 -5.45 4.00 -15.53
CA SER A 447 -4.51 3.21 -16.30
C SER A 447 -4.23 3.85 -17.65
N THR A 448 -2.94 3.98 -17.96
CA THR A 448 -2.44 4.33 -19.30
C THR A 448 -1.97 3.12 -20.09
N ARG A 449 -2.06 1.92 -19.47
CA ARG A 449 -1.58 0.65 -20.00
C ARG A 449 -2.68 -0.40 -19.93
N ASP A 450 -2.47 -1.53 -20.58
CA ASP A 450 -3.37 -2.66 -20.39
C ASP A 450 -3.19 -3.31 -19.01
N TRP A 451 -4.27 -3.89 -18.49
CA TRP A 451 -4.31 -4.57 -17.20
C TRP A 451 -3.31 -5.73 -17.08
N GLY A 452 -2.87 -6.33 -18.19
CA GLY A 452 -2.01 -7.51 -18.20
C GLY A 452 -0.54 -7.17 -17.97
N VAL A 453 -0.17 -5.90 -18.12
CA VAL A 453 1.21 -5.43 -17.97
C VAL A 453 1.62 -5.35 -16.51
N ARG A 454 0.78 -4.77 -15.66
CA ARG A 454 1.06 -4.61 -14.22
C ARG A 454 -0.22 -4.43 -13.42
N TYR A 455 -0.16 -4.80 -12.15
CA TYR A 455 -1.26 -4.67 -11.19
C TYR A 455 -0.79 -3.92 -9.96
N ALA A 456 -1.67 -3.12 -9.36
CA ALA A 456 -1.40 -2.42 -8.11
C ALA A 456 -1.43 -3.41 -6.94
N GLN A 457 -0.36 -3.45 -6.17
CA GLN A 457 -0.22 -4.35 -5.02
C GLN A 457 -0.28 -3.61 -3.69
N LYS A 458 0.22 -2.38 -3.65
CA LYS A 458 0.31 -1.63 -2.41
C LYS A 458 0.26 -0.13 -2.66
N ILE A 459 -0.36 0.61 -1.75
CA ILE A 459 -0.27 2.07 -1.69
C ILE A 459 0.43 2.44 -0.39
N VAL A 460 1.51 3.21 -0.49
CA VAL A 460 2.30 3.69 0.66
C VAL A 460 2.13 5.19 0.76
N TYR A 461 1.68 5.67 1.92
CA TYR A 461 1.61 7.11 2.18
C TYR A 461 3.01 7.69 2.38
N ILE A 462 3.25 8.86 1.77
CA ILE A 462 4.45 9.66 1.99
C ILE A 462 4.12 10.70 3.05
N THR A 463 4.93 10.72 4.10
CA THR A 463 4.89 11.74 5.14
C THR A 463 6.20 12.52 5.11
N ASN A 464 6.19 13.73 4.56
CA ASN A 464 7.32 14.64 4.72
C ASN A 464 7.21 15.32 6.10
N TRP A 465 8.24 15.17 6.93
CA TRP A 465 8.39 15.82 8.22
C TRP A 465 9.48 16.88 8.15
#